data_AF-A0A4R4ZCH1-F1
#
_entry.id   AF-A0A4R4ZCH1-F1
#
_cell.length_a   1.000
_cell.length_b   1.000
_cell.length_c   1.000
_cell.angle_alpha   90.00
_cell.angle_beta   90.00
_cell.angle_gamma   90.00
#
_symmetry.space_group_name_H-M   'P 1'
#
loop_
_entity.id
_entity.type
_entity.pdbx_description
1 polymer ?
#
loop_
_entity_poly.entity_id
_entity_poly.type
_entity_poly.pdbx_seq_one_letter_code
_entity_poly.pdbx_strand_id
1 'polypeptide(L)'
;MREAADRMDVSAERARAQKAEVEEAVGRLSSFTGTAADSYRGAMTEWYQNADTVINELVGMARKMRDSADDYERGHRDATNVADDAATFIRSQSSAGLTGL
;
A
#
# COMPACT_ATOMS: atom_id res chain seq x y z
N MET A 1 1.41 -2.40 -10.33
CA MET A 1 1.55 -1.97 -8.92
C MET A 1 0.21 -1.85 -8.22
N ARG A 2 -0.79 -1.15 -8.80
CA ARG A 2 -2.14 -1.02 -8.22
C ARG A 2 -2.81 -2.37 -7.87
N GLU A 3 -2.85 -3.33 -8.81
CA GLU A 3 -3.43 -4.66 -8.54
C GLU A 3 -2.76 -5.41 -7.38
N ALA A 4 -1.43 -5.26 -7.21
CA ALA A 4 -0.72 -5.86 -6.10
C ALA A 4 -1.01 -5.15 -4.77
N ALA A 5 -1.18 -3.82 -4.78
CA ALA A 5 -1.65 -3.06 -3.61
C ALA A 5 -3.07 -3.48 -3.20
N ASP A 6 -3.97 -3.71 -4.18
CA ASP A 6 -5.34 -4.16 -3.90
C ASP A 6 -5.35 -5.57 -3.30
N ARG A 7 -4.49 -6.47 -3.78
CA ARG A 7 -4.30 -7.80 -3.16
C ARG A 7 -3.78 -7.71 -1.72
N MET A 8 -2.91 -6.75 -1.43
CA MET A 8 -2.39 -6.52 -0.08
C MET A 8 -3.48 -6.00 0.86
N ASP A 9 -4.35 -5.10 0.39
CA ASP A 9 -5.49 -4.63 1.17
C ASP A 9 -6.48 -5.77 1.49
N VAL A 10 -6.82 -6.59 0.49
CA VAL A 10 -7.66 -7.78 0.71
C VAL A 10 -7.02 -8.73 1.72
N SER A 11 -5.69 -8.89 1.67
CA SER A 11 -4.98 -9.73 2.64
C SER A 11 -5.00 -9.14 4.05
N ALA A 12 -4.87 -7.82 4.18
CA ALA A 12 -4.97 -7.12 5.46
C ALA A 12 -6.39 -7.21 6.05
N GLU A 13 -7.43 -7.11 5.22
CA GLU A 13 -8.82 -7.31 5.63
C GLU A 13 -9.07 -8.73 6.14
N ARG A 14 -8.56 -9.74 5.42
CA ARG A 14 -8.65 -11.15 5.86
C ARG A 14 -7.92 -11.38 7.18
N ALA A 15 -6.74 -10.80 7.34
CA ALA A 15 -5.97 -10.89 8.59
C ALA A 15 -6.72 -10.24 9.76
N ARG A 16 -7.39 -9.09 9.54
CA ARG A 16 -8.25 -8.46 10.55
C ARG A 16 -9.43 -9.34 10.92
N ALA A 17 -10.09 -9.97 9.94
CA ALA A 17 -11.20 -10.87 10.20
C ALA A 17 -10.76 -12.09 11.04
N GLN A 18 -9.64 -12.72 10.66
CA GLN A 18 -9.05 -13.83 11.41
C GLN A 18 -8.66 -13.42 12.84
N LYS A 19 -8.09 -12.22 13.01
CA LYS A 19 -7.77 -11.68 14.35
C LYS A 19 -9.03 -11.57 15.20
N ALA A 20 -10.12 -11.01 14.66
CA ALA A 20 -11.39 -10.86 15.37
C ALA A 20 -12.02 -12.22 15.75
N GLU A 21 -11.96 -13.21 14.85
CA GLU A 21 -12.44 -14.57 15.14
C GLU A 21 -11.65 -15.22 16.30
N VAL A 22 -10.33 -15.00 16.34
CA VAL A 22 -9.47 -15.48 17.42
C VAL A 22 -9.77 -14.74 18.72
N GLU A 23 -9.95 -13.41 18.70
CA GLU A 23 -10.38 -12.62 19.86
C GLU A 23 -11.69 -13.13 20.47
N GLU A 24 -12.68 -13.43 19.63
CA GLU A 24 -13.94 -14.01 20.07
C GLU A 24 -13.75 -15.42 20.66
N ALA A 25 -12.96 -16.28 20.01
CA ALA A 25 -12.66 -17.62 20.50
C ALA A 25 -11.95 -17.59 21.87
N VAL A 26 -10.98 -16.69 22.05
CA VAL A 26 -10.28 -16.49 23.32
C VAL A 26 -11.20 -15.93 24.39
N GLY A 27 -12.08 -14.99 24.03
CA GLY A 27 -13.10 -14.45 24.94
C GLY A 27 -14.04 -15.53 25.49
N ARG A 28 -14.39 -16.53 24.66
CA ARG A 28 -15.19 -17.69 25.08
C ARG A 28 -14.47 -18.61 26.07
N LEU A 29 -13.14 -18.58 26.12
CA LEU A 29 -12.31 -19.36 27.06
C LEU A 29 -12.11 -18.65 28.42
N SER A 30 -12.90 -17.60 28.71
CA SER A 30 -12.77 -16.75 29.90
C SER A 30 -12.85 -17.48 31.26
N SER A 31 -13.38 -18.71 31.30
CA SER A 31 -13.43 -19.53 32.52
C SER A 31 -12.10 -20.22 32.86
N PHE A 32 -11.06 -20.10 32.04
CA PHE A 32 -9.77 -20.74 32.31
C PHE A 32 -8.93 -19.91 33.30
N THR A 33 -8.48 -20.54 34.40
CA THR A 33 -7.77 -19.89 35.51
C THR A 33 -6.50 -20.64 35.91
N GLY A 34 -5.56 -19.95 36.58
CA GLY A 34 -4.28 -20.51 37.03
C GLY A 34 -3.12 -20.21 36.07
N THR A 35 -1.92 -20.71 36.40
CA THR A 35 -0.67 -20.38 35.68
C THR A 35 -0.74 -20.67 34.17
N ALA A 36 -1.41 -21.75 33.77
CA ALA A 36 -1.62 -22.07 32.36
C ALA A 36 -2.46 -21.01 31.64
N ALA A 37 -3.45 -20.43 32.31
CA ALA A 37 -4.27 -19.36 31.76
C ALA A 37 -3.47 -18.07 31.60
N ASP A 38 -2.57 -17.76 32.54
CA ASP A 38 -1.72 -16.58 32.45
C ASP A 38 -0.68 -16.71 31.32
N SER A 39 -0.05 -17.89 31.19
CA SER A 39 0.84 -18.17 30.06
C SER A 39 0.11 -18.07 28.72
N TYR A 40 -1.11 -18.59 28.65
CA TYR A 40 -1.94 -18.49 27.44
C TYR A 40 -2.30 -17.04 27.11
N ARG A 41 -2.72 -16.23 28.09
CA ARG A 41 -3.03 -14.80 27.90
C ARG A 41 -1.79 -14.02 27.44
N GLY A 42 -0.62 -14.32 28.00
CA GLY A 42 0.65 -13.74 27.55
C GLY A 42 0.92 -14.05 26.09
N ALA A 43 0.87 -15.33 25.71
CA ALA A 43 1.05 -15.77 24.33
C ALA A 43 0.04 -15.13 23.36
N MET A 44 -1.23 -15.01 23.77
CA MET A 44 -2.26 -14.36 22.96
C MET A 44 -2.01 -12.86 22.80
N THR A 45 -1.51 -12.18 23.85
CA THR A 45 -1.15 -10.76 23.76
C THR A 45 -0.05 -10.54 22.73
N GLU A 46 1.02 -11.35 22.77
CA GLU A 46 2.10 -11.31 21.78
C GLU A 46 1.57 -11.64 20.37
N TRP A 47 0.68 -12.63 20.26
CA TRP A 47 0.05 -12.98 18.98
C TRP A 47 -0.75 -11.80 18.39
N TYR A 48 -1.55 -11.10 19.19
CA TYR A 48 -2.31 -9.93 18.71
C TYR A 48 -1.38 -8.80 18.25
N GLN A 49 -0.31 -8.53 18.99
CA GLN A 49 0.69 -7.52 18.61
C GLN A 49 1.38 -7.86 17.28
N ASN A 50 1.72 -9.13 17.09
CA ASN A 50 2.30 -9.62 15.84
C ASN A 50 1.30 -9.50 14.68
N ALA A 51 0.03 -9.86 14.91
CA ALA A 51 -1.03 -9.72 13.91
C ALA A 51 -1.22 -8.25 13.50
N ASP A 52 -1.28 -7.32 14.47
CA ASP A 52 -1.40 -5.89 14.21
C ASP A 52 -0.20 -5.35 13.42
N THR A 53 1.01 -5.81 13.74
CA THR A 53 2.23 -5.46 12.99
C THR A 53 2.12 -5.90 11.54
N VAL A 54 1.74 -7.16 11.29
CA VAL A 54 1.57 -7.69 9.92
C VAL A 54 0.51 -6.91 9.14
N ILE A 55 -0.64 -6.63 9.77
CA ILE A 55 -1.73 -5.86 9.15
C ILE A 55 -1.25 -4.45 8.77
N ASN A 56 -0.52 -3.78 9.67
CA ASN A 56 -0.01 -2.44 9.44
C ASN A 56 1.03 -2.40 8.32
N GLU A 57 1.94 -3.38 8.27
CA GLU A 57 2.92 -3.49 7.20
C GLU A 57 2.27 -3.76 5.84
N LEU A 58 1.26 -4.64 5.77
CA LEU A 58 0.51 -4.88 4.53
C LEU A 58 -0.14 -3.60 4.00
N VAL A 59 -0.82 -2.84 4.86
CA VAL A 59 -1.47 -1.58 4.50
C VAL A 59 -0.42 -0.52 4.12
N GLY A 60 0.70 -0.46 4.85
CA GLY A 60 1.80 0.45 4.56
C GLY A 60 2.45 0.18 3.21
N MET A 61 2.66 -1.09 2.86
CA MET A 61 3.16 -1.50 1.54
C MET A 61 2.16 -1.15 0.44
N ALA A 62 0.87 -1.46 0.63
CA ALA A 62 -0.17 -1.12 -0.34
C ALA A 62 -0.20 0.38 -0.67
N ARG A 63 -0.11 1.24 0.36
CA ARG A 63 -0.03 2.70 0.20
C ARG A 63 1.20 3.11 -0.60
N LYS A 64 2.40 2.69 -0.17
CA LYS A 64 3.65 3.01 -0.87
C LYS A 64 3.64 2.57 -2.34
N MET A 65 3.02 1.43 -2.63
CA MET A 65 2.88 0.93 -4.00
C MET A 65 1.94 1.78 -4.86
N ARG A 66 0.87 2.32 -4.27
CA ARG A 66 -0.03 3.27 -4.97
C ARG A 66 0.68 4.60 -5.21
N ASP A 67 1.32 5.15 -4.19
CA ASP A 67 2.07 6.40 -4.29
C ASP A 67 3.16 6.32 -5.37
N SER A 68 3.92 5.20 -5.38
CA SER A 68 4.95 4.96 -6.40
C SER A 68 4.37 4.83 -7.81
N ALA A 69 3.18 4.23 -7.96
CA ALA A 69 2.50 4.13 -9.24
C ALA A 69 2.04 5.50 -9.76
N ASP A 70 1.49 6.33 -8.88
CA ASP A 70 1.01 7.66 -9.20
C ASP A 70 2.17 8.61 -9.56
N ASP A 71 3.28 8.53 -8.83
CA ASP A 71 4.50 9.29 -9.12
C ASP A 71 5.11 8.88 -10.46
N TYR A 72 5.12 7.58 -10.78
CA TYR A 72 5.56 7.08 -12.08
C TYR A 72 4.69 7.61 -13.22
N GLU A 73 3.36 7.56 -13.08
CA GLU A 73 2.43 8.10 -14.07
C GLU A 73 2.55 9.62 -14.23
N ARG A 74 2.82 10.36 -13.14
CA ARG A 74 3.09 11.80 -13.20
C ARG A 74 4.38 12.08 -13.96
N GLY A 75 5.48 11.44 -13.58
CA GLY A 75 6.77 11.61 -14.24
C GLY A 75 6.73 11.26 -15.73
N HIS A 76 5.98 10.21 -16.11
CA HIS A 76 5.78 9.87 -17.52
C HIS A 76 5.00 10.95 -18.29
N ARG A 77 3.94 11.52 -17.70
CA ARG A 77 3.18 12.62 -18.31
C ARG A 77 4.04 13.87 -18.47
N ASP A 78 4.78 14.24 -17.44
CA ASP A 78 5.68 15.41 -17.48
C ASP A 78 6.75 15.23 -18.55
N ALA A 79 7.36 14.05 -18.65
CA ALA A 79 8.33 13.74 -19.70
C ALA A 79 7.72 13.82 -21.11
N THR A 80 6.48 13.35 -21.28
CA THR A 80 5.76 13.42 -22.56
C THR A 80 5.46 14.87 -22.95
N ASN A 81 4.96 15.67 -22.00
CA ASN A 81 4.66 17.09 -22.23
C ASN A 81 5.93 17.88 -22.59
N VAL A 82 7.05 17.64 -21.88
CA VAL A 82 8.33 18.28 -22.19
C VAL A 82 8.83 17.90 -23.59
N ALA A 83 8.64 16.65 -24.00
CA ALA A 83 8.99 16.21 -25.35
C ALA A 83 8.13 16.90 -26.43
N ASP A 84 6.82 17.03 -26.19
CA ASP A 84 5.89 17.71 -27.09
C ASP A 84 6.16 19.23 -27.18
N ASP A 85 6.46 19.86 -26.06
CA ASP A 85 6.85 21.27 -25.99
C ASP A 85 8.15 21.51 -26.75
N ALA A 86 9.15 20.64 -26.58
CA ALA A 86 10.40 20.71 -27.33
C ALA A 86 10.19 20.53 -28.83
N ALA A 87 9.36 19.57 -29.25
CA ALA A 87 9.02 19.35 -30.66
C ALA A 87 8.29 20.57 -31.26
N THR A 88 7.38 21.17 -30.51
CA THR A 88 6.64 22.37 -30.91
C THR A 88 7.58 23.57 -31.06
N PHE A 89 8.49 23.75 -30.12
CA PHE A 89 9.51 24.80 -30.16
C PHE A 89 10.46 24.66 -31.36
N ILE A 90 10.94 23.45 -31.65
CA ILE A 90 11.80 23.18 -32.82
C ILE A 90 11.06 23.50 -34.12
N ARG A 91 9.78 23.08 -34.23
CA ARG A 91 8.95 23.34 -35.40
C ARG A 91 8.71 24.84 -35.61
N SER A 92 8.44 25.60 -34.53
CA SER A 92 8.23 27.05 -34.63
C SER A 92 9.49 27.78 -35.08
N GLN A 93 10.67 27.42 -34.54
CA GLN A 93 11.94 28.00 -34.99
C GLN A 93 12.25 27.68 -36.46
N SER A 94 11.97 26.45 -36.90
CA SER A 94 12.19 26.03 -38.29
C SER A 94 11.29 26.80 -39.26
N SER A 95 10.04 27.06 -38.88
CA SER A 95 9.10 27.85 -39.69
C SER A 95 9.47 29.34 -39.78
N ALA A 96 10.01 29.93 -38.70
CA ALA A 96 10.43 31.33 -38.68
C ALA A 96 11.71 31.57 -39.50
N GLY A 97 12.63 30.60 -39.55
CA GLY A 97 13.85 30.68 -40.34
C GLY A 97 13.63 30.60 -41.86
N LEU A 98 12.52 30.01 -42.32
CA LEU A 98 12.20 29.87 -43.74
C LEU A 98 11.42 31.07 -44.32
N THR A 99 10.78 31.90 -43.48
CA THR A 99 10.06 33.11 -43.93
C THR A 99 10.94 34.36 -43.99
N GLY A 100 12.21 34.27 -43.60
CA GLY A 100 13.16 35.38 -43.54
C GLY A 100 14.24 35.39 -44.63
N LEU A 101 14.16 34.49 -45.62
CA LEU A 101 15.00 34.45 -46.83
C LEU A 101 14.15 34.76 -48.06
#